data_AF-A0A0G0K5P6-F1
#
_entry.id   AF-A0A0G0K5P6-F1
#
_cell.length_a   1.000
_cell.length_b   1.000
_cell.length_c   1.000
_cell.angle_alpha   90.00
_cell.angle_beta   90.00
_cell.angle_gamma   90.00
#
_symmetry.space_group_name_H-M   'P 1'
#
loop_
_entity.id
_entity.type
_entity.pdbx_description
1 polymer ?
#
loop_
_entity_poly.entity_id
_entity_poly.type
_entity_poly.pdbx_seq_one_letter_code
_entity_poly.pdbx_strand_id
1 'polypeptide(L)'
;MKIKKFIIHNSLFIILALATALRFWNLGGNPPHLSPDEASLGYNAYSILKTGRDEYGELLPMVFKSFGDYKPGFYVYLTVPFVAVLGLNEWSVRLPSAIAGTVAVYLLHLLVKELLGYGLSFRSTKNISVSGSKSYLLSTNYQQLAMLASLMLAISPWGIHLSRGAWEVNVSLTLTLAGILFFLKGLKFSKYLILSSFFFSLTFITYQGAKLSTAIVIIALLITFITDMKAVLRKNWKIIVISFVVALTISLPAILSFNKGQTGRLTVFSIFSYPRPDDFLQKMLDQNTEKVGDLNYFLFHSERLNYARGILGRYFNHFSGRFLFFEGDYQNPKHSSPNQGMLQLFDIVLIPIGLIGLIRHRNRMTTFVFLWLILSPLPAVLTRDQVQAVRAYNMIIPLTIISAFLILVGALSIGLISGKIVSDRQRAQIIKPDILTASSSGRNFVWGATVRPYILTNDNRPYNPNDLDRQFEIIKDLFPKGCVRANIEGDMAINDQL
;
A
#
# COMPACT_ATOMS: atom_id res chain seq x y z
N MET A 1 35.62 -9.07 5.01
CA MET A 1 34.49 -9.82 4.43
C MET A 1 33.42 -10.26 5.45
N LYS A 2 33.80 -10.73 6.66
CA LYS A 2 32.85 -11.14 7.72
C LYS A 2 31.96 -9.99 8.24
N ILE A 3 32.51 -8.79 8.44
CA ILE A 3 31.77 -7.62 8.93
C ILE A 3 30.69 -7.14 7.94
N LYS A 4 30.98 -7.05 6.64
CA LYS A 4 29.98 -6.70 5.61
C LYS A 4 28.82 -7.70 5.56
N LYS A 5 29.09 -9.02 5.64
CA LYS A 5 28.04 -10.04 5.70
C LYS A 5 27.23 -9.96 7.00
N PHE A 6 27.87 -9.72 8.14
CA PHE A 6 27.22 -9.53 9.43
C PHE A 6 26.29 -8.31 9.42
N ILE A 7 26.74 -7.17 8.89
CA ILE A 7 25.94 -5.94 8.79
C ILE A 7 24.74 -6.13 7.86
N ILE A 8 24.90 -6.80 6.71
CA ILE A 8 23.77 -7.05 5.79
C ILE A 8 22.75 -8.03 6.40
N HIS A 9 23.20 -9.01 7.18
CA HIS A 9 22.32 -9.96 7.84
C HIS A 9 21.52 -9.31 8.99
N ASN A 10 22.17 -8.41 9.74
CA ASN A 10 21.59 -7.72 10.89
C ASN A 10 21.02 -6.33 10.58
N SER A 11 21.05 -5.87 9.33
CA SER A 11 20.63 -4.51 8.98
C SER A 11 19.16 -4.25 9.28
N LEU A 12 18.28 -5.24 9.10
CA LEU A 12 16.88 -5.10 9.49
C LEU A 12 16.75 -4.93 11.01
N PHE A 13 17.52 -5.68 11.80
CA PHE A 13 17.53 -5.53 13.26
C PHE A 13 18.00 -4.13 13.67
N ILE A 14 19.06 -3.60 13.02
CA ILE A 14 19.55 -2.24 13.26
C ILE A 14 18.47 -1.20 12.89
N ILE A 15 17.79 -1.36 11.76
CA ILE A 15 16.70 -0.46 11.34
C ILE A 15 15.55 -0.49 12.34
N LEU A 16 15.16 -1.66 12.83
CA LEU A 16 14.10 -1.80 13.82
C LEU A 16 14.51 -1.25 15.19
N ALA A 17 15.77 -1.46 15.60
CA ALA A 17 16.32 -0.87 16.81
C ALA A 17 16.32 0.67 16.73
N LEU A 18 16.74 1.23 15.58
CA LEU A 18 16.66 2.67 15.31
C LEU A 18 15.21 3.18 15.33
N ALA A 19 14.30 2.49 14.64
CA ALA A 19 12.88 2.84 14.61
C ALA A 19 12.26 2.85 16.01
N THR A 20 12.63 1.87 16.83
CA THR A 20 12.21 1.76 18.23
C THR A 20 12.80 2.89 19.05
N ALA A 21 14.11 3.15 18.97
CA ALA A 21 14.75 4.23 19.70
C ALA A 21 14.08 5.58 19.40
N LEU A 22 13.87 5.92 18.12
CA LEU A 22 13.26 7.19 17.71
C LEU A 22 11.81 7.37 18.19
N ARG A 23 11.06 6.28 18.31
CA ARG A 23 9.64 6.31 18.73
C ARG A 23 9.46 6.25 20.24
N PHE A 24 10.30 5.52 20.95
CA PHE A 24 10.15 5.28 22.38
C PHE A 24 10.98 6.24 23.23
N TRP A 25 12.06 6.82 22.70
CA TRP A 25 12.90 7.75 23.47
C TRP A 25 12.08 8.93 23.99
N ASN A 26 12.03 9.12 25.31
CA ASN A 26 11.25 10.16 25.99
C ASN A 26 9.77 10.23 25.54
N LEU A 27 9.10 9.07 25.39
CA LEU A 27 7.71 9.02 24.91
C LEU A 27 6.73 9.76 25.83
N GLY A 28 6.92 9.68 27.14
CA GLY A 28 6.08 10.38 28.12
C GLY A 28 6.24 11.91 28.10
N GLY A 29 7.45 12.41 27.84
CA GLY A 29 7.75 13.86 27.88
C GLY A 29 7.67 14.58 26.53
N ASN A 30 7.64 13.86 25.41
CA ASN A 30 7.59 14.46 24.07
C ASN A 30 6.62 13.68 23.14
N PRO A 31 5.45 14.25 22.76
CA PRO A 31 5.03 15.65 23.01
C PRO A 31 4.80 16.01 24.50
N PRO A 32 4.98 17.28 24.90
CA PRO A 32 4.75 17.70 26.28
C PRO A 32 3.25 17.66 26.60
N HIS A 33 2.89 16.97 27.69
CA HIS A 33 1.53 16.74 28.17
C HIS A 33 0.63 15.95 27.18
N LEU A 34 -0.48 15.40 27.68
CA LEU A 34 -1.50 14.81 26.83
C LEU A 34 -2.36 15.89 26.21
N SER A 35 -2.59 15.80 24.91
CA SER A 35 -3.65 16.60 24.29
C SER A 35 -5.03 16.11 24.76
N PRO A 36 -6.09 16.93 24.66
CA PRO A 36 -7.44 16.54 25.07
C PRO A 36 -7.93 15.23 24.42
N ASP A 37 -7.55 15.00 23.16
CA ASP A 37 -7.84 13.75 22.46
C ASP A 37 -7.15 12.55 23.10
N GLU A 38 -5.85 12.66 23.44
CA GLU A 38 -5.10 11.59 24.07
C GLU A 38 -5.59 11.33 25.51
N ALA A 39 -5.90 12.39 26.26
CA ALA A 39 -6.46 12.29 27.61
C ALA A 39 -7.81 11.55 27.59
N SER A 40 -8.68 11.85 26.64
CA SER A 40 -9.95 11.14 26.44
C SER A 40 -9.74 9.66 26.10
N LEU A 41 -8.77 9.33 25.25
CA LEU A 41 -8.41 7.92 24.96
C LEU A 41 -7.94 7.18 26.21
N GLY A 42 -7.05 7.80 26.99
CA GLY A 42 -6.52 7.23 28.23
C GLY A 42 -7.58 7.06 29.32
N TYR A 43 -8.42 8.07 29.53
CA TYR A 43 -9.49 8.03 30.52
C TYR A 43 -10.53 6.96 30.18
N ASN A 44 -10.97 6.87 28.92
CA ASN A 44 -11.88 5.81 28.51
C ASN A 44 -11.26 4.42 28.65
N ALA A 45 -9.96 4.25 28.36
CA ALA A 45 -9.28 2.97 28.58
C ALA A 45 -9.26 2.59 30.07
N TYR A 46 -9.01 3.56 30.94
CA TYR A 46 -9.09 3.38 32.40
C TYR A 46 -10.53 3.04 32.86
N SER A 47 -11.54 3.74 32.35
CA SER A 47 -12.95 3.50 32.69
C SER A 47 -13.41 2.10 32.27
N ILE A 48 -13.07 1.69 31.05
CA ILE A 48 -13.36 0.35 30.53
C ILE A 48 -12.67 -0.72 31.39
N LEU A 49 -11.42 -0.50 31.77
CA LEU A 49 -10.68 -1.42 32.65
C LEU A 49 -11.37 -1.59 34.02
N LYS A 50 -11.91 -0.51 34.60
CA LYS A 50 -12.50 -0.52 35.94
C LYS A 50 -13.95 -0.99 35.98
N THR A 51 -14.75 -0.64 34.97
CA THR A 51 -16.20 -0.77 35.02
C THR A 51 -16.80 -1.51 33.82
N GLY A 52 -16.00 -1.77 32.78
CA GLY A 52 -16.49 -2.23 31.48
C GLY A 52 -17.26 -1.16 30.69
N ARG A 53 -17.34 0.08 31.20
CA ARG A 53 -18.11 1.18 30.62
C ARG A 53 -17.23 2.37 30.23
N ASP A 54 -17.67 3.13 29.23
CA ASP A 54 -17.02 4.38 28.82
C ASP A 54 -17.31 5.55 29.78
N GLU A 55 -16.77 6.73 29.48
CA GLU A 55 -16.97 7.95 30.28
C GLU A 55 -18.42 8.42 30.39
N TYR A 56 -19.33 7.91 29.54
CA TYR A 56 -20.77 8.20 29.55
C TYR A 56 -21.62 7.05 30.09
N GLY A 57 -20.99 5.97 30.56
CA GLY A 57 -21.67 4.81 31.15
C GLY A 57 -22.15 3.75 30.14
N GLU A 58 -21.78 3.86 28.87
CA GLU A 58 -22.11 2.86 27.85
C GLU A 58 -21.23 1.60 28.02
N LEU A 59 -21.82 0.41 27.94
CA LEU A 59 -21.12 -0.86 28.12
C LEU A 59 -20.37 -1.27 26.85
N LEU A 60 -19.04 -1.39 26.93
CA LEU A 60 -18.13 -1.80 25.84
C LEU A 60 -18.50 -1.20 24.45
N PRO A 61 -18.58 0.14 24.32
CA PRO A 61 -18.97 0.75 23.06
C PRO A 61 -17.86 0.59 22.01
N MET A 62 -18.24 0.30 20.76
CA MET A 62 -17.29 0.29 19.63
C MET A 62 -17.03 1.68 19.06
N VAL A 63 -17.90 2.64 19.38
CA VAL A 63 -17.80 4.04 19.01
C VAL A 63 -17.99 4.86 20.28
N PHE A 64 -16.96 5.58 20.67
CA PHE A 64 -16.93 6.38 21.89
C PHE A 64 -17.40 7.79 21.57
N LYS A 65 -18.24 8.34 22.46
CA LYS A 65 -18.55 9.76 22.45
C LYS A 65 -17.33 10.52 22.98
N SER A 66 -16.98 11.66 22.36
CA SER A 66 -15.81 12.47 22.71
C SER A 66 -16.05 13.90 22.23
N PHE A 67 -16.11 14.87 23.15
CA PHE A 67 -16.27 16.31 22.84
C PHE A 67 -17.43 16.64 21.88
N GLY A 68 -18.61 16.04 22.09
CA GLY A 68 -19.79 16.25 21.23
C GLY A 68 -19.74 15.53 19.87
N ASP A 69 -18.75 14.66 19.69
CA ASP A 69 -18.51 13.88 18.48
C ASP A 69 -18.40 12.38 18.82
N TYR A 70 -18.36 11.52 17.79
CA TYR A 70 -18.26 10.08 17.90
C TYR A 70 -17.00 9.56 17.20
N LYS A 71 -16.14 8.87 17.93
CA LYS A 71 -14.85 8.36 17.47
C LYS A 71 -14.79 6.83 17.54
N PRO A 72 -14.16 6.13 16.58
CA PRO A 72 -14.00 4.69 16.63
C PRO A 72 -13.13 4.28 17.83
N GLY A 73 -13.52 3.20 18.49
CA GLY A 73 -13.00 2.85 19.82
C GLY A 73 -11.79 1.93 19.85
N PHE A 74 -11.33 1.39 18.71
CA PHE A 74 -10.31 0.34 18.74
C PHE A 74 -9.01 0.77 19.44
N TYR A 75 -8.61 2.04 19.31
CA TYR A 75 -7.44 2.56 20.01
C TYR A 75 -7.60 2.54 21.54
N VAL A 76 -8.80 2.84 22.06
CA VAL A 76 -9.11 2.75 23.50
C VAL A 76 -8.87 1.34 23.99
N TYR A 77 -9.40 0.34 23.29
CA TYR A 77 -9.21 -1.08 23.64
C TYR A 77 -7.74 -1.52 23.56
N LEU A 78 -6.97 -1.04 22.60
CA LEU A 78 -5.52 -1.29 22.55
C LEU A 78 -4.79 -0.66 23.73
N THR A 79 -5.31 0.43 24.30
CA THR A 79 -4.71 1.16 25.42
C THR A 79 -4.97 0.47 26.77
N VAL A 80 -6.12 -0.21 26.93
CA VAL A 80 -6.52 -0.94 28.15
C VAL A 80 -5.41 -1.81 28.77
N PRO A 81 -4.74 -2.73 28.04
CA PRO A 81 -3.71 -3.58 28.65
C PRO A 81 -2.50 -2.79 29.16
N PHE A 82 -2.13 -1.69 28.50
CA PHE A 82 -1.02 -0.85 28.96
C PHE A 82 -1.39 -0.06 30.20
N VAL A 83 -2.61 0.48 30.27
CA VAL A 83 -3.11 1.15 31.48
C VAL A 83 -3.24 0.17 32.64
N ALA A 84 -3.60 -1.08 32.39
CA ALA A 84 -3.69 -2.12 33.42
C ALA A 84 -2.32 -2.44 34.05
N VAL A 85 -1.26 -2.48 33.25
CA VAL A 85 0.08 -2.86 33.71
C VAL A 85 0.88 -1.67 34.24
N LEU A 86 0.81 -0.51 33.56
CA LEU A 86 1.67 0.64 33.82
C LEU A 86 0.93 1.80 34.51
N GLY A 87 -0.38 1.70 34.70
CA GLY A 87 -1.22 2.77 35.25
C GLY A 87 -1.65 3.81 34.22
N LEU A 88 -2.46 4.77 34.64
CA LEU A 88 -2.93 5.86 33.77
C LEU A 88 -1.87 6.97 33.72
N ASN A 89 -1.05 6.96 32.67
CA ASN A 89 -0.01 7.96 32.43
C ASN A 89 0.24 8.13 30.92
N GLU A 90 1.10 9.08 30.55
CA GLU A 90 1.41 9.43 29.17
C GLU A 90 2.00 8.26 28.37
N TRP A 91 2.81 7.42 29.02
CA TRP A 91 3.40 6.25 28.38
C TRP A 91 2.32 5.25 27.98
N SER A 92 1.45 4.87 28.91
CA SER A 92 0.37 3.91 28.67
C SER A 92 -0.52 4.30 27.49
N VAL A 93 -0.85 5.58 27.41
CA VAL A 93 -1.72 6.12 26.36
C VAL A 93 -1.04 6.14 24.99
N ARG A 94 0.27 6.39 24.93
CA ARG A 94 1.02 6.52 23.66
C ARG A 94 1.61 5.22 23.13
N LEU A 95 1.81 4.22 24.01
CA LEU A 95 2.41 2.93 23.67
C LEU A 95 1.76 2.23 22.48
N PRO A 96 0.42 2.16 22.33
CA PRO A 96 -0.19 1.53 21.15
C PRO A 96 0.28 2.16 19.83
N SER A 97 0.39 3.50 19.78
CA SER A 97 0.87 4.20 18.58
C SER A 97 2.37 3.98 18.35
N ALA A 98 3.18 4.05 19.40
CA ALA A 98 4.63 3.86 19.29
C ALA A 98 4.98 2.44 18.79
N ILE A 99 4.30 1.42 19.35
CA ILE A 99 4.43 0.02 18.90
C ILE A 99 3.97 -0.12 17.46
N ALA A 100 2.79 0.41 17.10
CA ALA A 100 2.27 0.34 15.74
C ALA A 100 3.25 0.98 14.74
N GLY A 101 3.82 2.14 15.07
CA GLY A 101 4.82 2.80 14.24
C GLY A 101 6.07 1.96 13.98
N THR A 102 6.58 1.27 14.99
CA THR A 102 7.72 0.34 14.83
C THR A 102 7.33 -0.89 14.01
N VAL A 103 6.14 -1.45 14.25
CA VAL A 103 5.61 -2.59 13.48
C VAL A 103 5.39 -2.20 12.02
N ALA A 104 4.95 -0.97 11.74
CA ALA A 104 4.78 -0.46 10.38
C ALA A 104 6.09 -0.47 9.58
N VAL A 105 7.23 -0.17 10.21
CA VAL A 105 8.55 -0.26 9.58
C VAL A 105 8.87 -1.70 9.16
N TYR A 106 8.59 -2.67 10.03
CA TYR A 106 8.76 -4.09 9.72
C TYR A 106 7.79 -4.57 8.62
N LEU A 107 6.52 -4.20 8.72
CA LEU A 107 5.50 -4.56 7.72
C LEU A 107 5.81 -3.94 6.36
N LEU A 108 6.32 -2.71 6.31
CA LEU A 108 6.77 -2.10 5.06
C LEU A 108 7.91 -2.90 4.42
N HIS A 109 8.89 -3.36 5.22
CA HIS A 109 9.95 -4.23 4.72
C HIS A 109 9.38 -5.51 4.07
N LEU A 110 8.45 -6.20 4.75
CA LEU A 110 7.81 -7.40 4.22
C LEU A 110 6.97 -7.10 2.97
N LEU A 111 6.20 -6.01 3.01
CA LEU A 111 5.34 -5.57 1.91
C LEU A 111 6.14 -5.29 0.65
N VAL A 112 7.25 -4.55 0.76
CA VAL A 112 8.12 -4.25 -0.38
C VAL A 112 8.70 -5.54 -0.96
N LYS A 113 9.16 -6.50 -0.13
CA LYS A 113 9.62 -7.81 -0.63
C LYS A 113 8.52 -8.56 -1.38
N GLU A 114 7.28 -8.55 -0.86
CA GLU A 114 6.16 -9.23 -1.49
C GLU A 114 5.77 -8.57 -2.81
N LEU A 115 5.62 -7.23 -2.83
CA LEU A 115 5.31 -6.44 -4.03
C LEU A 115 6.35 -6.63 -5.14
N LEU A 116 7.62 -6.71 -4.78
CA LEU A 116 8.71 -6.98 -5.72
C LEU A 116 8.58 -8.35 -6.38
N GLY A 117 8.06 -9.35 -5.66
CA GLY A 117 7.72 -10.65 -6.22
C GLY A 117 6.63 -10.61 -7.30
N TYR A 118 5.78 -9.57 -7.32
CA TYR A 118 4.74 -9.36 -8.34
C TYR A 118 5.14 -8.42 -9.47
N GLY A 119 5.97 -7.41 -9.18
CA GLY A 119 6.28 -6.33 -10.13
C GLY A 119 7.65 -6.41 -10.79
N LEU A 120 8.67 -6.94 -10.10
CA LEU A 120 10.02 -6.96 -10.63
C LEU A 120 10.46 -8.39 -10.75
N SER A 121 10.18 -9.01 -11.88
CA SER A 121 11.07 -10.05 -12.36
C SER A 121 12.33 -9.33 -12.86
N PHE A 122 13.50 -9.55 -12.27
CA PHE A 122 14.75 -9.38 -12.99
C PHE A 122 15.10 -10.76 -13.58
N ARG A 123 14.30 -11.31 -14.49
CA ARG A 123 14.67 -12.59 -15.10
C ARG A 123 15.92 -12.34 -15.93
N SER A 124 17.05 -12.88 -15.47
CA SER A 124 18.31 -12.93 -16.20
C SER A 124 18.03 -13.48 -17.60
N THR A 125 17.98 -12.61 -18.61
CA THR A 125 18.21 -12.99 -20.00
C THR A 125 19.66 -13.40 -20.10
N LYS A 126 19.90 -14.67 -19.82
CA LYS A 126 20.76 -15.57 -20.60
C LYS A 126 20.79 -16.90 -19.86
N ASN A 127 20.23 -17.93 -20.50
CA ASN A 127 20.72 -19.30 -20.38
C ASN A 127 22.17 -19.33 -20.88
N ILE A 128 23.08 -18.74 -20.12
CA ILE A 128 24.47 -19.15 -20.15
C ILE A 128 24.66 -19.81 -18.80
N SER A 129 24.68 -21.13 -18.85
CA SER A 129 25.25 -22.01 -17.83
C SER A 129 26.65 -21.52 -17.48
N VAL A 130 26.77 -20.64 -16.49
CA VAL A 130 27.99 -20.45 -15.73
C VAL A 130 27.65 -20.50 -14.25
N SER A 131 28.21 -21.52 -13.64
CA SER A 131 28.34 -21.84 -12.22
C SER A 131 28.15 -20.67 -11.23
N GLY A 132 27.26 -20.88 -10.25
CA GLY A 132 27.45 -20.45 -8.86
C GLY A 132 26.97 -19.06 -8.41
N SER A 133 27.06 -18.00 -9.22
CA SER A 133 27.09 -16.62 -8.65
C SER A 133 25.91 -15.70 -8.98
N LYS A 134 25.04 -16.04 -9.94
CA LYS A 134 24.08 -15.07 -10.52
C LYS A 134 22.71 -15.02 -9.82
N SER A 135 22.29 -16.11 -9.18
CA SER A 135 21.05 -16.20 -8.40
C SER A 135 21.10 -15.36 -7.10
N TYR A 136 22.30 -15.16 -6.55
CA TYR A 136 22.50 -14.31 -5.38
C TYR A 136 22.26 -12.82 -5.68
N LEU A 137 22.81 -12.31 -6.78
CA LEU A 137 22.75 -10.88 -7.15
C LEU A 137 21.32 -10.35 -7.25
N LEU A 138 20.39 -11.13 -7.79
CA LEU A 138 18.98 -10.74 -7.92
C LEU A 138 18.27 -10.61 -6.57
N SER A 139 18.50 -11.56 -5.66
CA SER A 139 17.93 -11.56 -4.32
C SER A 139 18.41 -10.36 -3.49
N THR A 140 19.65 -9.92 -3.72
CA THR A 140 20.26 -8.77 -3.03
C THR A 140 19.54 -7.46 -3.33
N ASN A 141 19.13 -7.21 -4.58
CA ASN A 141 18.52 -5.92 -4.97
C ASN A 141 17.11 -5.74 -4.36
N TYR A 142 16.32 -6.82 -4.24
CA TYR A 142 15.01 -6.74 -3.59
C TYR A 142 15.11 -6.49 -2.09
N GLN A 143 16.06 -7.17 -1.46
CA GLN A 143 16.31 -7.02 -0.03
C GLN A 143 16.83 -5.62 0.30
N GLN A 144 17.69 -5.06 -0.56
CA GLN A 144 18.18 -3.68 -0.43
C GLN A 144 17.05 -2.66 -0.57
N LEU A 145 16.16 -2.79 -1.56
CA LEU A 145 15.03 -1.85 -1.69
C LEU A 145 14.12 -1.89 -0.45
N ALA A 146 13.80 -3.09 0.04
CA ALA A 146 13.00 -3.25 1.24
C ALA A 146 13.69 -2.69 2.50
N MET A 147 15.01 -2.85 2.62
CA MET A 147 15.81 -2.25 3.69
C MET A 147 15.83 -0.72 3.59
N LEU A 148 16.02 -0.17 2.39
CA LEU A 148 16.00 1.28 2.17
C LEU A 148 14.62 1.87 2.46
N ALA A 149 13.52 1.25 1.98
CA ALA A 149 12.16 1.73 2.25
C ALA A 149 11.83 1.71 3.75
N SER A 150 12.19 0.63 4.45
CA SER A 150 12.02 0.55 5.90
C SER A 150 12.88 1.56 6.64
N LEU A 151 14.13 1.80 6.22
CA LEU A 151 14.97 2.85 6.78
C LEU A 151 14.36 4.24 6.58
N MET A 152 13.87 4.57 5.38
CA MET A 152 13.23 5.85 5.07
C MET A 152 11.99 6.09 5.94
N LEU A 153 11.16 5.05 6.15
CA LEU A 153 10.02 5.15 7.08
C LEU A 153 10.46 5.24 8.56
N ALA A 154 11.54 4.55 8.94
CA ALA A 154 12.06 4.57 10.30
C ALA A 154 12.47 5.98 10.73
N ILE A 155 13.11 6.73 9.84
CA ILE A 155 13.61 8.09 10.06
C ILE A 155 12.67 9.21 9.59
N SER A 156 11.49 8.89 9.04
CA SER A 156 10.59 9.90 8.49
C SER A 156 10.02 10.83 9.58
N PRO A 157 10.08 12.17 9.43
CA PRO A 157 9.53 13.10 10.42
C PRO A 157 8.03 12.88 10.65
N TRP A 158 7.26 12.73 9.57
CA TRP A 158 5.82 12.45 9.64
C TRP A 158 5.51 11.14 10.34
N GLY A 159 6.27 10.09 10.04
CA GLY A 159 6.13 8.77 10.66
C GLY A 159 6.46 8.78 12.14
N ILE A 160 7.54 9.47 12.53
CA ILE A 160 7.94 9.60 13.94
C ILE A 160 6.91 10.42 14.71
N HIS A 161 6.52 11.60 14.20
CA HIS A 161 5.59 12.50 14.87
C HIS A 161 4.25 11.83 15.21
N LEU A 162 3.64 11.18 14.22
CA LEU A 162 2.35 10.50 14.41
C LEU A 162 2.46 9.17 15.19
N SER A 163 3.67 8.60 15.31
CA SER A 163 3.89 7.43 16.17
C SER A 163 4.07 7.80 17.65
N ARG A 164 4.45 9.05 17.96
CA ARG A 164 4.74 9.47 19.34
C ARG A 164 3.51 9.95 20.09
N GLY A 165 2.60 10.66 19.42
CA GLY A 165 1.28 10.95 19.98
C GLY A 165 0.35 9.75 19.90
N ALA A 166 -0.69 9.73 20.73
CA ALA A 166 -1.73 8.69 20.70
C ALA A 166 -2.70 8.88 19.51
N TRP A 167 -2.16 8.83 18.30
CA TRP A 167 -2.88 9.03 17.06
C TRP A 167 -3.41 7.72 16.48
N GLU A 168 -4.72 7.60 16.35
CA GLU A 168 -5.39 6.41 15.85
C GLU A 168 -5.03 6.12 14.39
N VAL A 169 -4.72 7.17 13.62
CA VAL A 169 -4.29 7.03 12.21
C VAL A 169 -3.02 6.18 12.07
N ASN A 170 -2.11 6.20 13.05
CA ASN A 170 -0.87 5.46 12.97
C ASN A 170 -1.09 3.95 13.12
N VAL A 171 -1.98 3.58 14.05
CA VAL A 171 -2.47 2.19 14.16
C VAL A 171 -3.20 1.80 12.87
N SER A 172 -4.07 2.67 12.35
CA SER A 172 -4.78 2.41 11.10
C SER A 172 -3.83 2.19 9.92
N LEU A 173 -2.74 2.95 9.77
CA LEU A 173 -1.77 2.75 8.70
C LEU A 173 -1.08 1.39 8.82
N THR A 174 -0.73 1.00 10.05
CA THR A 174 -0.09 -0.29 10.34
C THR A 174 -1.01 -1.46 9.98
N LEU A 175 -2.29 -1.35 10.33
CA LEU A 175 -3.33 -2.31 9.95
C LEU A 175 -3.54 -2.35 8.43
N THR A 176 -3.54 -1.20 7.75
CA THR A 176 -3.58 -1.13 6.28
C THR A 176 -2.39 -1.86 5.65
N LEU A 177 -1.17 -1.68 6.16
CA LEU A 177 0.03 -2.38 5.69
C LEU A 177 -0.09 -3.90 5.86
N ALA A 178 -0.59 -4.37 7.01
CA ALA A 178 -0.86 -5.78 7.25
C ALA A 178 -1.93 -6.31 6.26
N GLY A 179 -3.02 -5.55 6.07
CA GLY A 179 -4.10 -5.87 5.13
C GLY A 179 -3.60 -6.04 3.70
N ILE A 180 -2.75 -5.13 3.22
CA ILE A 180 -2.12 -5.22 1.90
C ILE A 180 -1.18 -6.44 1.82
N LEU A 181 -0.33 -6.66 2.82
CA LEU A 181 0.61 -7.78 2.83
C LEU A 181 -0.12 -9.12 2.73
N PHE A 182 -1.18 -9.30 3.52
CA PHE A 182 -1.99 -10.52 3.48
C PHE A 182 -2.87 -10.62 2.23
N PHE A 183 -3.30 -9.49 1.66
CA PHE A 183 -3.97 -9.48 0.36
C PHE A 183 -3.07 -10.09 -0.71
N LEU A 184 -1.83 -9.59 -0.82
CA LEU A 184 -0.85 -10.08 -1.79
C LEU A 184 -0.56 -11.56 -1.55
N LYS A 185 -0.26 -11.98 -0.31
CA LYS A 185 -0.10 -13.41 0.01
C LYS A 185 -1.36 -14.23 -0.33
N GLY A 186 -2.54 -13.64 -0.16
CA GLY A 186 -3.84 -14.20 -0.49
C GLY A 186 -4.03 -14.49 -1.99
N LEU A 187 -3.39 -13.72 -2.86
CA LEU A 187 -3.40 -14.00 -4.31
C LEU A 187 -2.68 -15.31 -4.65
N LYS A 188 -1.64 -15.70 -3.88
CA LYS A 188 -0.95 -16.99 -4.01
C LYS A 188 -1.65 -18.10 -3.23
N PHE A 189 -2.04 -17.79 -1.99
CA PHE A 189 -2.61 -18.72 -1.03
C PHE A 189 -3.90 -18.14 -0.47
N SER A 190 -5.04 -18.48 -1.08
CA SER A 190 -6.33 -17.80 -0.88
C SER A 190 -6.77 -17.65 0.59
N LYS A 191 -6.40 -18.57 1.49
CA LYS A 191 -6.75 -18.48 2.93
C LYS A 191 -6.29 -17.17 3.58
N TYR A 192 -5.19 -16.57 3.15
CA TYR A 192 -4.73 -15.29 3.68
C TYR A 192 -5.65 -14.10 3.34
N LEU A 193 -6.59 -14.24 2.40
CA LEU A 193 -7.60 -13.21 2.12
C LEU A 193 -8.54 -12.98 3.31
N ILE A 194 -8.77 -14.01 4.13
CA ILE A 194 -9.55 -13.88 5.38
C ILE A 194 -8.81 -12.97 6.37
N LEU A 195 -7.48 -13.15 6.45
CA LEU A 195 -6.66 -12.31 7.32
C LEU A 195 -6.52 -10.88 6.77
N SER A 196 -6.44 -10.74 5.44
CA SER A 196 -6.49 -9.43 4.78
C SER A 196 -7.78 -8.69 5.12
N SER A 197 -8.93 -9.36 5.02
CA SER A 197 -10.23 -8.75 5.31
C SER A 197 -10.39 -8.40 6.79
N PHE A 198 -9.89 -9.26 7.69
CA PHE A 198 -9.79 -8.97 9.12
C PHE A 198 -9.03 -7.65 9.38
N PHE A 199 -7.80 -7.52 8.86
CA PHE A 199 -6.99 -6.31 9.09
C PHE A 199 -7.58 -5.06 8.45
N PHE A 200 -8.11 -5.16 7.23
CA PHE A 200 -8.77 -4.02 6.59
C PHE A 200 -10.03 -3.58 7.31
N SER A 201 -10.83 -4.50 7.87
CA SER A 201 -12.01 -4.12 8.63
C SER A 201 -11.70 -3.55 10.00
N LEU A 202 -10.58 -3.94 10.62
CA LEU A 202 -10.10 -3.29 11.85
C LEU A 202 -9.79 -1.80 11.63
N THR A 203 -9.37 -1.37 10.43
CA THR A 203 -9.11 0.05 10.18
C THR A 203 -10.37 0.90 10.33
N PHE A 204 -11.54 0.37 9.94
CA PHE A 204 -12.83 1.07 9.98
C PHE A 204 -13.28 1.40 11.41
N ILE A 205 -12.92 0.54 12.37
CA ILE A 205 -13.19 0.73 13.80
C ILE A 205 -12.02 1.39 14.55
N THR A 206 -10.92 1.71 13.86
CA THR A 206 -9.74 2.39 14.44
C THR A 206 -9.77 3.89 14.21
N TYR A 207 -10.03 4.34 12.99
CA TYR A 207 -9.94 5.77 12.64
C TYR A 207 -11.03 6.18 11.66
N GLN A 208 -11.67 7.33 11.88
CA GLN A 208 -12.78 7.78 11.01
C GLN A 208 -12.33 7.96 9.55
N GLY A 209 -11.18 8.61 9.33
CA GLY A 209 -10.65 8.82 7.98
C GLY A 209 -10.22 7.53 7.28
N ALA A 210 -10.04 6.43 8.05
CA ALA A 210 -9.65 5.14 7.50
C ALA A 210 -10.73 4.53 6.62
N LYS A 211 -12.01 4.85 6.84
CA LYS A 211 -13.13 4.33 6.04
C LYS A 211 -12.95 4.65 4.56
N LEU A 212 -12.61 5.91 4.25
CA LEU A 212 -12.34 6.33 2.88
C LEU A 212 -10.93 5.94 2.43
N SER A 213 -9.90 6.14 3.26
CA SER A 213 -8.52 5.86 2.85
C SER A 213 -8.26 4.37 2.60
N THR A 214 -8.84 3.49 3.40
CA THR A 214 -8.73 2.03 3.24
C THR A 214 -9.51 1.56 2.03
N ALA A 215 -10.72 2.10 1.80
CA ALA A 215 -11.49 1.80 0.60
C ALA A 215 -10.69 2.14 -0.67
N ILE A 216 -10.04 3.30 -0.69
CA ILE A 216 -9.15 3.72 -1.78
C ILE A 216 -8.01 2.72 -2.01
N VAL A 217 -7.34 2.28 -0.94
CA VAL A 217 -6.25 1.29 -1.04
C VAL A 217 -6.76 -0.04 -1.57
N ILE A 218 -7.91 -0.53 -1.09
CA ILE A 218 -8.53 -1.76 -1.58
C ILE A 218 -8.88 -1.62 -3.06
N ILE A 219 -9.46 -0.49 -3.49
CA ILE A 219 -9.76 -0.22 -4.89
C ILE A 219 -8.48 -0.24 -5.73
N ALA A 220 -7.41 0.43 -5.28
CA ALA A 220 -6.12 0.42 -5.97
C ALA A 220 -5.53 -1.00 -6.10
N LEU A 221 -5.66 -1.83 -5.06
CA LEU A 221 -5.27 -3.24 -5.09
C LEU A 221 -6.11 -4.06 -6.08
N LEU A 222 -7.43 -3.94 -6.02
CA LEU A 222 -8.35 -4.67 -6.89
C LEU A 222 -8.15 -4.30 -8.35
N ILE A 223 -7.93 -3.02 -8.66
CA ILE A 223 -7.62 -2.55 -10.02
C ILE A 223 -6.28 -3.15 -10.49
N THR A 224 -5.24 -3.07 -9.65
CA THR A 224 -3.89 -3.53 -10.04
C THR A 224 -3.83 -5.06 -10.22
N PHE A 225 -4.49 -5.82 -9.34
CA PHE A 225 -4.42 -7.27 -9.28
C PHE A 225 -5.73 -7.95 -9.74
N ILE A 226 -6.49 -7.29 -10.62
CA ILE A 226 -7.82 -7.75 -11.05
C ILE A 226 -7.79 -9.13 -11.70
N THR A 227 -6.73 -9.45 -12.45
CA THR A 227 -6.56 -10.74 -13.14
C THR A 227 -6.34 -11.87 -12.14
N ASP A 228 -5.49 -11.65 -11.13
CA ASP A 228 -5.22 -12.63 -10.08
C ASP A 228 -6.46 -12.83 -9.19
N MET A 229 -7.18 -11.75 -8.86
CA MET A 229 -8.43 -11.82 -8.10
C MET A 229 -9.53 -12.59 -8.84
N LYS A 230 -9.66 -12.40 -10.16
CA LYS A 230 -10.59 -13.19 -10.99
C LYS A 230 -10.24 -14.68 -10.94
N ALA A 231 -8.95 -15.04 -10.94
CA ALA A 231 -8.53 -16.43 -10.83
C ALA A 231 -8.87 -17.03 -9.45
N VAL A 232 -8.67 -16.27 -8.36
CA VAL A 232 -9.07 -16.69 -7.01
C VAL A 232 -10.59 -16.85 -6.92
N LEU A 233 -11.36 -15.95 -7.52
CA LEU A 233 -12.83 -16.03 -7.53
C LEU A 233 -13.32 -17.30 -8.23
N ARG A 234 -12.76 -17.67 -9.38
CA ARG A 234 -13.16 -18.90 -10.09
C ARG A 234 -12.77 -20.17 -9.33
N LYS A 235 -11.58 -20.20 -8.73
CA LYS A 235 -11.05 -21.41 -8.07
C LYS A 235 -11.56 -21.59 -6.64
N ASN A 236 -11.68 -20.50 -5.87
CA ASN A 236 -11.84 -20.50 -4.42
C ASN A 236 -12.91 -19.49 -3.94
N TRP A 237 -14.04 -19.35 -4.64
CA TRP A 237 -15.09 -18.37 -4.32
C TRP A 237 -15.59 -18.41 -2.85
N LYS A 238 -15.65 -19.60 -2.24
CA LYS A 238 -16.05 -19.77 -0.82
C LYS A 238 -15.17 -18.96 0.12
N ILE A 239 -13.87 -18.86 -0.16
CA ILE A 239 -12.93 -18.07 0.66
C ILE A 239 -13.23 -16.58 0.54
N ILE A 240 -13.64 -16.11 -0.65
CA ILE A 240 -14.03 -14.71 -0.85
C ILE A 240 -15.30 -14.41 -0.05
N VAL A 241 -16.28 -15.31 -0.06
CA VAL A 241 -17.50 -15.16 0.75
C VAL A 241 -17.17 -15.12 2.24
N ILE A 242 -16.32 -16.03 2.74
CA ILE A 242 -15.88 -16.01 4.14
C ILE A 242 -15.15 -14.69 4.46
N SER A 243 -14.27 -14.24 3.57
CA SER A 243 -13.53 -12.97 3.74
C SER A 243 -14.49 -11.79 3.81
N PHE A 244 -15.54 -11.79 2.99
CA PHE A 244 -16.60 -10.77 2.99
C PHE A 244 -17.43 -10.81 4.27
N VAL A 245 -17.84 -11.99 4.74
CA VAL A 245 -18.58 -12.15 6.01
C VAL A 245 -17.75 -11.65 7.20
N VAL A 246 -16.46 -11.98 7.25
CA VAL A 246 -15.53 -11.49 8.28
C VAL A 246 -15.44 -9.96 8.23
N ALA A 247 -15.29 -9.40 7.02
CA ALA A 247 -15.21 -7.95 6.86
C ALA A 247 -16.49 -7.25 7.34
N LEU A 248 -17.65 -7.79 6.94
CA LEU A 248 -18.95 -7.26 7.31
C LEU A 248 -19.16 -7.32 8.83
N THR A 249 -18.84 -8.46 9.45
CA THR A 249 -19.03 -8.67 10.90
C THR A 249 -18.24 -7.66 11.72
N ILE A 250 -16.96 -7.44 11.39
CA ILE A 250 -16.09 -6.50 12.12
C ILE A 250 -16.48 -5.05 11.84
N SER A 251 -16.89 -4.75 10.60
CA SER A 251 -17.28 -3.40 10.21
C SER A 251 -18.70 -3.03 10.64
N LEU A 252 -19.51 -4.01 11.04
CA LEU A 252 -20.94 -3.83 11.35
C LEU A 252 -21.19 -2.75 12.42
N PRO A 253 -20.46 -2.69 13.55
CA PRO A 253 -20.67 -1.63 14.53
C PRO A 253 -20.42 -0.23 13.95
N ALA A 254 -19.38 -0.10 13.12
CA ALA A 254 -19.09 1.16 12.43
C ALA A 254 -20.17 1.54 11.41
N ILE A 255 -20.72 0.56 10.69
CA ILE A 255 -21.82 0.75 9.73
C ILE A 255 -23.11 1.17 10.44
N LEU A 256 -23.50 0.46 11.51
CA LEU A 256 -24.71 0.78 12.27
C LEU A 256 -24.65 2.17 12.92
N SER A 257 -23.45 2.62 13.28
CA SER A 257 -23.23 3.97 13.83
C SER A 257 -23.56 5.09 12.83
N PHE A 258 -23.47 4.83 11.51
CA PHE A 258 -23.90 5.81 10.51
C PHE A 258 -25.42 6.06 10.55
N ASN A 259 -26.22 5.02 10.81
CA ASN A 259 -27.68 5.12 10.80
C ASN A 259 -28.24 5.85 12.04
N LYS A 260 -27.49 5.88 13.16
CA LYS A 260 -27.90 6.53 14.41
C LYS A 260 -27.72 8.05 14.44
N GLY A 261 -27.47 8.70 13.30
CA GLY A 261 -27.29 10.17 13.24
C GLY A 261 -25.97 10.67 13.81
N GLN A 262 -25.01 9.79 14.12
CA GLN A 262 -23.65 10.13 14.57
C GLN A 262 -22.76 10.68 13.43
N THR A 263 -23.38 11.17 12.35
CA THR A 263 -22.75 11.62 11.09
C THR A 263 -22.52 13.13 11.04
N GLY A 264 -22.97 13.91 12.04
CA GLY A 264 -22.81 15.37 12.07
C GLY A 264 -21.37 15.84 11.91
N ARG A 265 -20.38 15.00 12.25
CA ARG A 265 -18.97 15.31 11.99
C ARG A 265 -18.62 15.37 10.49
N LEU A 266 -19.21 14.51 9.66
CA LEU A 266 -18.93 14.46 8.23
C LEU A 266 -19.45 15.72 7.53
N THR A 267 -20.61 16.23 7.91
CA THR A 267 -21.13 17.51 7.39
C THR A 267 -20.26 18.67 7.85
N VAL A 268 -19.84 18.70 9.12
CA VAL A 268 -18.97 19.78 9.64
C VAL A 268 -17.62 19.86 8.92
N PHE A 269 -17.01 18.72 8.56
CA PHE A 269 -15.72 18.74 7.88
C PHE A 269 -15.81 18.71 6.35
N SER A 270 -16.96 18.37 5.76
CA SER A 270 -17.12 18.30 4.30
C SER A 270 -16.94 19.67 3.66
N ILE A 271 -16.14 19.75 2.60
CA ILE A 271 -16.01 20.97 1.80
C ILE A 271 -17.36 21.41 1.21
N PHE A 272 -18.24 20.45 0.89
CA PHE A 272 -19.55 20.71 0.28
C PHE A 272 -20.55 21.35 1.24
N SER A 273 -20.22 21.44 2.53
CA SER A 273 -21.05 22.12 3.53
C SER A 273 -20.72 23.61 3.67
N TYR A 274 -19.74 24.11 2.92
CA TYR A 274 -19.33 25.51 2.91
C TYR A 274 -19.43 26.09 1.50
N PRO A 275 -20.66 26.28 0.98
CA PRO A 275 -20.85 27.00 -0.28
C PRO A 275 -20.36 28.44 -0.16
N ARG A 276 -20.02 29.03 -1.30
CA ARG A 276 -19.72 30.47 -1.37
C ARG A 276 -20.90 31.29 -0.82
N PRO A 277 -20.67 32.30 0.05
CA PRO A 277 -21.72 33.21 0.47
C PRO A 277 -22.31 33.99 -0.71
N ASP A 278 -23.64 34.17 -0.73
CA ASP A 278 -24.34 34.86 -1.83
C ASP A 278 -23.88 36.32 -2.00
N ASP A 279 -23.62 37.03 -0.89
CA ASP A 279 -23.07 38.40 -0.92
C ASP A 279 -21.69 38.45 -1.60
N PHE A 280 -20.84 37.46 -1.36
CA PHE A 280 -19.54 37.37 -2.02
C PHE A 280 -19.69 37.05 -3.51
N LEU A 281 -20.67 36.22 -3.88
CA LEU A 281 -20.96 35.95 -5.28
C LEU A 281 -21.50 37.20 -5.99
N GLN A 282 -22.45 37.92 -5.40
CA GLN A 282 -23.02 39.14 -5.96
C GLN A 282 -21.94 40.21 -6.15
N LYS A 283 -21.10 40.47 -5.14
CA LYS A 283 -19.96 41.40 -5.28
C LYS A 283 -19.02 41.05 -6.43
N MET A 284 -18.75 39.76 -6.63
CA MET A 284 -17.90 39.29 -7.73
C MET A 284 -18.56 39.50 -9.10
N LEU A 285 -19.88 39.29 -9.19
CA LEU A 285 -20.65 39.49 -10.42
C LEU A 285 -20.79 40.98 -10.76
N ASP A 286 -21.06 41.81 -9.76
CA ASP A 286 -21.21 43.26 -9.91
C ASP A 286 -19.90 43.92 -10.41
N GLN A 287 -18.74 43.41 -9.99
CA GLN A 287 -17.43 43.90 -10.46
C GLN A 287 -17.24 43.78 -11.97
N ASN A 288 -17.81 42.73 -12.58
CA ASN A 288 -17.72 42.48 -14.02
C ASN A 288 -19.02 42.82 -14.76
N THR A 289 -20.02 43.40 -14.08
CA THR A 289 -21.39 43.62 -14.62
C THR A 289 -22.03 42.34 -15.19
N GLU A 290 -21.75 41.20 -14.56
CA GLU A 290 -22.27 39.89 -14.96
C GLU A 290 -23.50 39.50 -14.13
N LYS A 291 -24.32 38.57 -14.64
CA LYS A 291 -25.48 38.01 -13.93
C LYS A 291 -25.37 36.49 -13.81
N VAL A 292 -26.04 35.96 -12.78
CA VAL A 292 -26.22 34.50 -12.64
C VAL A 292 -26.99 33.98 -13.86
N GLY A 293 -26.34 33.12 -14.64
CA GLY A 293 -26.90 32.56 -15.88
C GLY A 293 -26.19 33.01 -17.16
N ASP A 294 -25.31 34.02 -17.08
CA ASP A 294 -24.47 34.40 -18.21
C ASP A 294 -23.42 33.33 -18.54
N LEU A 295 -22.94 33.32 -19.78
CA LEU A 295 -21.89 32.39 -20.21
C LEU A 295 -20.64 32.51 -19.33
N ASN A 296 -20.23 33.75 -18.99
CA ASN A 296 -19.08 34.00 -18.13
C ASN A 296 -19.27 33.45 -16.72
N TYR A 297 -20.49 33.54 -16.17
CA TYR A 297 -20.81 32.94 -14.88
C TYR A 297 -20.56 31.42 -14.91
N PHE A 298 -21.05 30.72 -15.93
CA PHE A 298 -20.84 29.27 -16.05
C PHE A 298 -19.37 28.91 -16.21
N LEU A 299 -18.62 29.67 -17.01
CA LEU A 299 -17.21 29.42 -17.31
C LEU A 299 -16.26 29.73 -16.15
N PHE A 300 -16.51 30.78 -15.35
CA PHE A 300 -15.52 31.30 -14.40
C PHE A 300 -16.00 31.41 -12.95
N HIS A 301 -17.31 31.50 -12.72
CA HIS A 301 -17.87 31.87 -11.42
C HIS A 301 -18.81 30.82 -10.82
N SER A 302 -19.14 29.77 -11.57
CA SER A 302 -20.06 28.71 -11.14
C SER A 302 -19.61 28.01 -9.85
N GLU A 303 -20.58 27.59 -9.04
CA GLU A 303 -20.28 26.93 -7.77
C GLU A 303 -19.58 25.58 -7.96
N ARG A 304 -19.87 24.88 -9.07
CA ARG A 304 -19.15 23.65 -9.43
C ARG A 304 -17.66 23.91 -9.65
N LEU A 305 -17.33 25.02 -10.32
CA LEU A 305 -15.95 25.43 -10.52
C LEU A 305 -15.30 25.90 -9.22
N ASN A 306 -16.05 26.56 -8.33
CA ASN A 306 -15.58 26.93 -6.98
C ASN A 306 -15.14 25.70 -6.19
N TYR A 307 -15.99 24.67 -6.12
CA TYR A 307 -15.65 23.41 -5.47
C TYR A 307 -14.50 22.70 -6.17
N ALA A 308 -14.49 22.64 -7.51
CA ALA A 308 -13.40 22.02 -8.27
C ALA A 308 -12.05 22.71 -7.99
N ARG A 309 -11.99 24.06 -8.01
CA ARG A 309 -10.80 24.83 -7.66
C ARG A 309 -10.39 24.59 -6.20
N GLY A 310 -11.34 24.53 -5.28
CA GLY A 310 -11.09 24.24 -3.87
C GLY A 310 -10.51 22.84 -3.63
N ILE A 311 -11.04 21.82 -4.32
CA ILE A 311 -10.57 20.43 -4.28
C ILE A 311 -9.18 20.32 -4.91
N LEU A 312 -8.98 20.89 -6.10
CA LEU A 312 -7.69 20.83 -6.80
C LEU A 312 -6.60 21.59 -6.03
N GLY A 313 -6.91 22.78 -5.49
CA GLY A 313 -5.99 23.54 -4.66
C GLY A 313 -5.51 22.74 -3.45
N ARG A 314 -6.45 22.13 -2.71
CA ARG A 314 -6.12 21.21 -1.60
C ARG A 314 -5.27 20.04 -2.06
N TYR A 315 -5.63 19.41 -3.18
CA TYR A 315 -4.88 18.27 -3.71
C TYR A 315 -3.42 18.63 -3.98
N PHE A 316 -3.17 19.72 -4.71
CA PHE A 316 -1.80 20.16 -5.02
C PHE A 316 -1.05 20.69 -3.79
N ASN A 317 -1.74 21.26 -2.79
CA ASN A 317 -1.11 21.68 -1.54
C ASN A 317 -0.46 20.50 -0.80
N HIS A 318 -1.07 19.30 -0.83
CA HIS A 318 -0.47 18.09 -0.22
C HIS A 318 0.77 17.58 -0.97
N PHE A 319 0.97 17.98 -2.22
CA PHE A 319 2.21 17.70 -2.99
C PHE A 319 3.17 18.90 -3.02
N SER A 320 2.82 20.02 -2.39
CA SER A 320 3.65 21.22 -2.38
C SER A 320 4.92 20.99 -1.56
N GLY A 321 6.02 21.65 -1.97
CA GLY A 321 7.26 21.61 -1.20
C GLY A 321 7.08 22.22 0.20
N ARG A 322 6.19 23.20 0.35
CA ARG A 322 5.82 23.79 1.65
C ARG A 322 5.31 22.72 2.62
N PHE A 323 4.37 21.88 2.19
CA PHE A 323 3.84 20.79 3.01
C PHE A 323 4.84 19.64 3.18
N LEU A 324 5.46 19.17 2.09
CA LEU A 324 6.29 17.97 2.14
C LEU A 324 7.68 18.19 2.75
N PHE A 325 8.31 19.35 2.55
CA PHE A 325 9.75 19.52 2.86
C PHE A 325 10.09 20.67 3.81
N PHE A 326 9.26 21.72 3.91
CA PHE A 326 9.62 22.93 4.66
C PHE A 326 8.82 23.15 5.96
N GLU A 327 7.49 23.22 5.90
CA GLU A 327 6.63 23.65 7.02
C GLU A 327 5.71 22.56 7.56
N GLY A 328 5.48 21.48 6.81
CA GLY A 328 4.58 20.42 7.24
C GLY A 328 3.12 20.86 7.22
N ASP A 329 2.37 20.55 8.29
CA ASP A 329 0.97 20.93 8.45
C ASP A 329 0.89 22.37 8.97
N TYR A 330 1.12 23.33 8.06
CA TYR A 330 1.16 24.75 8.39
C TYR A 330 -0.20 25.32 8.85
N GLN A 331 -1.30 24.56 8.72
CA GLN A 331 -2.60 24.94 9.28
C GLN A 331 -2.78 24.44 10.71
N ASN A 332 -2.27 23.24 11.01
CA ASN A 332 -2.33 22.69 12.34
C ASN A 332 -0.96 22.17 12.79
N PRO A 333 -0.18 23.03 13.50
CA PRO A 333 1.14 22.67 14.01
C PRO A 333 1.15 21.45 14.94
N LYS A 334 -0.01 21.02 15.50
CA LYS A 334 -0.11 19.78 16.29
C LYS A 334 0.26 18.54 15.47
N HIS A 335 0.14 18.58 14.14
CA HIS A 335 0.36 17.43 13.27
C HIS A 335 1.73 17.37 12.60
N SER A 336 2.61 18.35 12.86
CA SER A 336 3.98 18.38 12.35
C SER A 336 4.98 18.70 13.43
N SER A 337 6.24 18.32 13.19
CA SER A 337 7.34 18.88 13.96
C SER A 337 7.55 20.35 13.56
N PRO A 338 7.82 21.27 14.50
CA PRO A 338 8.13 22.65 14.19
C PRO A 338 9.31 22.76 13.21
N ASN A 339 9.20 23.71 12.25
CA ASN A 339 10.24 24.04 11.26
C ASN A 339 10.75 22.86 10.41
N GLN A 340 9.91 21.85 10.20
CA GLN A 340 10.26 20.66 9.42
C GLN A 340 9.08 20.26 8.52
N GLY A 341 9.38 19.85 7.29
CA GLY A 341 8.41 19.22 6.41
C GLY A 341 7.92 17.85 6.91
N MET A 342 6.92 17.29 6.24
CA MET A 342 6.47 15.91 6.51
C MET A 342 7.54 14.86 6.19
N LEU A 343 8.39 15.15 5.20
CA LEU A 343 9.46 14.26 4.76
C LEU A 343 10.83 14.86 5.03
N GLN A 344 11.87 14.06 4.77
CA GLN A 344 13.23 14.54 4.91
C GLN A 344 13.54 15.55 3.81
N LEU A 345 14.39 16.54 4.10
CA LEU A 345 14.71 17.58 3.11
C LEU A 345 15.34 16.99 1.85
N PHE A 346 16.17 15.94 1.98
CA PHE A 346 16.78 15.28 0.82
C PHE A 346 15.76 14.56 -0.08
N ASP A 347 14.54 14.27 0.41
CA ASP A 347 13.47 13.69 -0.40
C ASP A 347 13.01 14.64 -1.51
N ILE A 348 13.33 15.94 -1.44
CA ILE A 348 13.05 16.93 -2.49
C ILE A 348 13.70 16.56 -3.82
N VAL A 349 14.88 15.92 -3.79
CA VAL A 349 15.57 15.42 -4.97
C VAL A 349 15.14 13.97 -5.27
N LEU A 350 14.93 13.17 -4.21
CA LEU A 350 14.65 11.75 -4.38
C LEU A 350 13.28 11.47 -5.01
N ILE A 351 12.25 12.19 -4.60
CA ILE A 351 10.88 11.93 -5.04
C ILE A 351 10.67 12.24 -6.53
N PRO A 352 11.04 13.43 -7.06
CA PRO A 352 10.82 13.72 -8.48
C PRO A 352 11.52 12.73 -9.42
N ILE A 353 12.78 12.39 -9.14
CA ILE A 353 13.54 11.46 -9.99
C ILE A 353 13.05 10.03 -9.79
N GLY A 354 12.71 9.64 -8.56
CA GLY A 354 12.09 8.35 -8.25
C GLY A 354 10.76 8.15 -8.99
N LEU A 355 9.92 9.19 -9.07
CA LEU A 355 8.67 9.20 -9.83
C LEU A 355 8.91 9.01 -11.33
N ILE A 356 9.91 9.69 -11.91
CA ILE A 356 10.29 9.49 -13.32
C ILE A 356 10.71 8.04 -13.56
N GLY A 357 11.51 7.46 -12.65
CA GLY A 357 11.90 6.04 -12.71
C GLY A 357 10.68 5.10 -12.65
N LEU A 358 9.74 5.39 -11.74
CA LEU A 358 8.53 4.60 -11.54
C LEU A 358 7.61 4.63 -12.78
N ILE A 359 7.43 5.80 -13.40
CA ILE A 359 6.62 5.97 -14.61
C ILE A 359 7.25 5.26 -15.82
N ARG A 360 8.59 5.25 -15.92
CA ARG A 360 9.33 4.55 -16.98
C ARG A 360 9.29 3.03 -16.83
N HIS A 361 9.24 2.53 -15.60
CA HIS A 361 9.17 1.09 -15.30
C HIS A 361 7.75 0.68 -14.93
N ARG A 362 6.86 0.55 -15.92
CA ARG A 362 5.46 0.13 -15.71
C ARG A 362 5.37 -1.37 -15.41
N ASN A 363 5.13 -1.71 -14.15
CA ASN A 363 4.83 -3.06 -13.69
C ASN A 363 3.72 -3.01 -12.63
N ARG A 364 3.23 -4.18 -12.17
CA ARG A 364 2.15 -4.23 -11.18
C ARG A 364 2.50 -3.48 -9.88
N MET A 365 3.75 -3.57 -9.42
CA MET A 365 4.19 -2.86 -8.21
C MET A 365 4.15 -1.34 -8.41
N THR A 366 4.75 -0.84 -9.49
CA THR A 366 4.81 0.60 -9.76
C THR A 366 3.42 1.16 -10.05
N THR A 367 2.57 0.43 -10.77
CA THR A 367 1.16 0.81 -10.95
C THR A 367 0.44 0.92 -9.61
N PHE A 368 0.57 -0.06 -8.71
CA PHE A 368 -0.04 0.01 -7.39
C PHE A 368 0.47 1.20 -6.57
N VAL A 369 1.80 1.37 -6.47
CA VAL A 369 2.42 2.47 -5.71
C VAL A 369 2.01 3.83 -6.26
N PHE A 370 1.91 3.98 -7.59
CA PHE A 370 1.47 5.21 -8.23
C PHE A 370 -0.01 5.52 -7.97
N LEU A 371 -0.89 4.53 -8.13
CA LEU A 371 -2.31 4.68 -7.82
C LEU A 371 -2.52 5.00 -6.34
N TRP A 372 -1.79 4.33 -5.45
CA TRP A 372 -1.83 4.62 -4.02
C TRP A 372 -1.40 6.05 -3.74
N LEU A 373 -0.30 6.52 -4.34
CA LEU A 373 0.17 7.90 -4.17
C LEU A 373 -0.89 8.93 -4.59
N ILE A 374 -1.44 8.80 -5.80
CA ILE A 374 -2.40 9.76 -6.36
C ILE A 374 -3.71 9.78 -5.58
N LEU A 375 -4.18 8.61 -5.13
CA LEU A 375 -5.47 8.54 -4.46
C LEU A 375 -5.39 8.80 -2.94
N SER A 376 -4.21 8.66 -2.33
CA SER A 376 -4.03 8.82 -0.89
C SER A 376 -4.36 10.19 -0.28
N PRO A 377 -4.27 11.34 -0.97
CA PRO A 377 -4.69 12.64 -0.42
C PRO A 377 -6.20 12.86 -0.42
N LEU A 378 -6.98 12.06 -1.17
CA LEU A 378 -8.43 12.27 -1.34
C LEU A 378 -9.20 12.39 -0.01
N PRO A 379 -8.91 11.61 1.06
CA PRO A 379 -9.57 11.79 2.34
C PRO A 379 -9.32 13.15 3.00
N ALA A 380 -8.17 13.79 2.72
CA ALA A 380 -7.86 15.13 3.23
C ALA A 380 -8.49 16.21 2.34
N VAL A 381 -8.46 16.02 1.02
CA VAL A 381 -8.93 16.99 0.02
C VAL A 381 -10.44 17.25 0.09
N LEU A 382 -11.22 16.25 0.48
CA LEU A 382 -12.67 16.39 0.66
C LEU A 382 -13.06 17.11 1.95
N THR A 383 -12.07 17.56 2.73
CA THR A 383 -12.32 18.29 3.98
C THR A 383 -12.11 19.78 3.87
N ARG A 384 -12.60 20.52 4.85
CA ARG A 384 -12.53 21.99 4.93
C ARG A 384 -11.09 22.51 4.93
N ASP A 385 -10.17 21.82 5.57
CA ASP A 385 -8.78 22.24 5.76
C ASP A 385 -8.03 22.25 4.41
N GLN A 386 -7.10 23.19 4.22
CA GLN A 386 -6.29 23.33 3.00
C GLN A 386 -5.22 22.24 2.90
N VAL A 387 -4.65 21.85 4.04
CA VAL A 387 -3.70 20.74 4.19
C VAL A 387 -3.99 20.02 5.50
N GLN A 388 -3.71 18.71 5.54
CA GLN A 388 -3.77 17.99 6.80
C GLN A 388 -2.95 16.70 6.83
N ALA A 389 -1.99 16.64 7.74
CA ALA A 389 -1.08 15.49 7.82
C ALA A 389 -1.77 14.21 8.29
N VAL A 390 -2.74 14.32 9.20
CA VAL A 390 -3.43 13.13 9.76
C VAL A 390 -4.28 12.47 8.68
N ARG A 391 -5.08 13.23 7.91
CA ARG A 391 -5.94 12.65 6.85
C ARG A 391 -5.14 12.19 5.63
N ALA A 392 -3.98 12.79 5.36
CA ALA A 392 -3.10 12.43 4.25
C ALA A 392 -2.04 11.37 4.60
N TYR A 393 -2.01 10.84 5.84
CA TYR A 393 -0.90 9.99 6.32
C TYR A 393 -0.60 8.76 5.45
N ASN A 394 -1.60 8.23 4.74
CA ASN A 394 -1.39 7.12 3.80
C ASN A 394 -0.42 7.43 2.65
N MET A 395 -0.14 8.72 2.36
CA MET A 395 0.87 9.14 1.38
C MET A 395 2.30 8.72 1.77
N ILE A 396 2.60 8.58 3.07
CA ILE A 396 3.96 8.32 3.54
C ILE A 396 4.54 7.02 2.97
N ILE A 397 3.71 6.01 2.76
CA ILE A 397 4.15 4.69 2.28
C ILE A 397 4.60 4.74 0.82
N PRO A 398 3.77 5.17 -0.16
CA PRO A 398 4.24 5.27 -1.52
C PRO A 398 5.42 6.25 -1.66
N LEU A 399 5.44 7.37 -0.93
CA LEU A 399 6.55 8.32 -0.98
C LEU A 399 7.88 7.72 -0.50
N THR A 400 7.88 7.00 0.63
CA THR A 400 9.08 6.32 1.14
C THR A 400 9.57 5.20 0.21
N ILE A 401 8.66 4.47 -0.44
CA ILE A 401 9.02 3.47 -1.46
C ILE A 401 9.68 4.14 -2.68
N ILE A 402 9.14 5.28 -3.13
CA ILE A 402 9.68 6.04 -4.26
C ILE A 402 11.08 6.59 -3.95
N SER A 403 11.27 7.20 -2.78
CA SER A 403 12.59 7.67 -2.34
C SER A 403 13.61 6.52 -2.28
N ALA A 404 13.22 5.39 -1.71
CA ALA A 404 14.07 4.21 -1.64
C ALA A 404 14.41 3.63 -3.02
N PHE A 405 13.46 3.67 -3.96
CA PHE A 405 13.68 3.23 -5.34
C PHE A 405 14.76 4.04 -6.01
N LEU A 406 14.74 5.38 -5.90
CA LEU A 406 15.78 6.19 -6.50
C LEU A 406 17.16 5.91 -5.90
N ILE A 407 17.28 5.85 -4.58
CA ILE A 407 18.57 5.58 -3.92
C ILE A 407 19.18 4.30 -4.46
N LEU A 408 18.37 3.25 -4.64
CA LEU A 408 18.84 2.00 -5.21
C LEU A 408 19.30 2.17 -6.67
N VAL A 409 18.51 2.85 -7.52
CA VAL A 409 18.87 3.08 -8.92
C VAL A 409 20.16 3.91 -9.05
N GLY A 410 20.30 4.98 -8.26
CA GLY A 410 21.49 5.82 -8.24
C GLY A 410 22.73 5.07 -7.77
N ALA A 411 22.60 4.23 -6.73
CA ALA A 411 23.69 3.39 -6.26
C ALA A 411 24.14 2.34 -7.30
N LEU A 412 23.20 1.82 -8.10
CA LEU A 412 23.51 0.92 -9.21
C LEU A 412 24.18 1.65 -10.38
N SER A 413 23.77 2.89 -10.70
CA SER A 413 24.36 3.65 -11.81
C SER A 413 25.79 4.12 -11.53
N ILE A 414 26.13 4.39 -10.27
CA ILE A 414 27.47 4.79 -9.84
C ILE A 414 28.39 3.57 -9.61
N GLY A 415 27.87 2.35 -9.72
CA GLY A 415 28.64 1.12 -9.50
C GLY A 415 28.95 0.81 -8.03
N LEU A 416 28.34 1.54 -7.08
CA LEU A 416 28.42 1.27 -5.64
C LEU A 416 27.78 -0.08 -5.27
N ILE A 417 26.82 -0.54 -6.07
CA ILE A 417 26.13 -1.83 -5.94
C ILE A 417 26.17 -2.55 -7.30
N SER A 418 26.45 -3.85 -7.30
CA SER A 418 26.49 -4.67 -8.51
C SER A 418 25.08 -5.11 -8.95
N GLY A 419 24.56 -4.55 -10.04
CA GLY A 419 23.30 -4.99 -10.66
C GLY A 419 22.92 -4.18 -11.91
N LYS A 420 22.23 -4.81 -12.88
CA LYS A 420 21.69 -4.14 -14.09
C LYS A 420 20.17 -4.15 -14.07
N ILE A 421 19.55 -2.99 -14.27
CA ILE A 421 18.09 -2.82 -14.44
C ILE A 421 17.74 -3.09 -15.90
N VAL A 422 16.82 -4.04 -16.14
CA VAL A 422 16.31 -4.36 -17.49
C VAL A 422 14.81 -4.08 -17.51
N SER A 423 14.35 -3.28 -18.47
CA SER A 423 12.93 -2.94 -18.63
C SER A 423 12.17 -4.04 -19.40
N ASP A 424 10.86 -4.16 -19.16
CA ASP A 424 10.01 -5.16 -19.85
C ASP A 424 9.89 -4.92 -21.38
N ARG A 425 10.11 -3.69 -21.87
CA ARG A 425 10.19 -3.43 -23.33
C ARG A 425 11.48 -3.95 -23.96
N GLN A 426 12.60 -3.88 -23.24
CA GLN A 426 13.86 -4.50 -23.69
C GLN A 426 13.77 -6.04 -23.65
N ARG A 427 12.91 -6.63 -22.82
CA ARG A 427 12.67 -8.08 -22.82
C ARG A 427 12.03 -8.60 -24.10
N ALA A 428 11.13 -7.83 -24.70
CA ALA A 428 10.44 -8.25 -25.93
C ALA A 428 11.39 -8.22 -27.15
N GLN A 429 12.36 -7.30 -27.20
CA GLN A 429 13.33 -7.21 -28.29
C GLN A 429 14.48 -8.21 -28.21
N ILE A 430 14.79 -8.74 -27.02
CA ILE A 430 15.82 -9.78 -26.84
C ILE A 430 15.34 -11.16 -27.35
N ILE A 431 14.05 -11.30 -27.64
CA ILE A 431 13.47 -12.50 -28.27
C ILE A 431 13.35 -12.24 -29.78
N LYS A 432 14.48 -12.23 -30.49
CA LYS A 432 14.49 -12.61 -31.91
C LYS A 432 14.94 -14.08 -31.97
N PRO A 433 14.28 -14.94 -32.75
CA PRO A 433 14.76 -16.30 -32.94
C PRO A 433 16.03 -16.22 -33.79
N ASP A 434 17.19 -16.39 -33.15
CA ASP A 434 18.41 -16.73 -33.88
C ASP A 434 18.19 -18.11 -34.51
N ILE A 435 18.05 -18.11 -35.84
CA ILE A 435 18.01 -19.31 -36.67
C ILE A 435 19.36 -20.02 -36.47
N LEU A 436 19.35 -21.10 -35.71
CA LEU A 436 20.54 -21.93 -35.45
C LEU A 436 20.91 -22.70 -36.73
N THR A 437 21.99 -22.28 -37.38
CA THR A 437 22.76 -23.15 -38.27
C THR A 437 23.50 -24.19 -37.43
N ALA A 438 23.13 -25.46 -37.58
CA ALA A 438 23.80 -26.58 -36.92
C ALA A 438 25.01 -27.04 -37.76
N SER A 439 26.22 -26.98 -37.19
CA SER A 439 27.38 -27.74 -37.69
C SER A 439 27.55 -29.00 -36.84
N SER A 440 27.64 -30.15 -37.49
CA SER A 440 27.73 -31.46 -36.86
C SER A 440 29.19 -31.80 -36.49
N SER A 441 29.42 -32.15 -35.23
CA SER A 441 30.52 -33.07 -34.87
C SER A 441 30.24 -33.80 -33.55
N GLY A 442 30.08 -35.12 -33.64
CA GLY A 442 30.64 -36.09 -32.70
C GLY A 442 30.01 -36.36 -31.33
N ARG A 443 29.39 -37.55 -31.24
CA ARG A 443 29.36 -38.52 -30.11
C ARG A 443 28.36 -38.32 -28.93
N ASN A 444 27.33 -39.16 -28.98
CA ASN A 444 26.63 -39.91 -27.92
C ASN A 444 26.58 -39.31 -26.50
N PHE A 445 25.42 -38.76 -26.14
CA PHE A 445 24.89 -38.76 -24.78
C PHE A 445 23.34 -38.91 -24.84
N VAL A 446 22.81 -39.91 -24.16
CA VAL A 446 21.37 -40.14 -23.99
C VAL A 446 20.88 -39.32 -22.80
N TRP A 447 19.87 -38.47 -22.99
CA TRP A 447 19.05 -37.94 -21.91
C TRP A 447 17.57 -38.07 -22.28
N GLY A 448 16.82 -38.81 -21.47
CA GLY A 448 15.37 -38.81 -21.53
C GLY A 448 14.83 -37.51 -20.92
N ALA A 449 14.03 -36.77 -21.69
CA ALA A 449 13.31 -35.60 -21.21
C ALA A 449 11.80 -35.87 -21.31
N THR A 450 11.14 -35.95 -20.15
CA THR A 450 9.68 -35.96 -20.05
C THR A 450 9.19 -34.52 -20.25
N VAL A 451 8.60 -34.23 -21.40
CA VAL A 451 7.98 -32.92 -21.66
C VAL A 451 6.48 -33.04 -21.42
N ARG A 452 5.96 -32.39 -20.37
CA ARG A 452 4.53 -32.08 -20.26
C ARG A 452 4.25 -30.77 -21.01
N PRO A 453 3.41 -30.75 -22.05
CA PRO A 453 3.05 -29.50 -22.69
C PRO A 453 2.06 -28.73 -21.81
N TYR A 454 2.47 -27.53 -21.37
CA TYR A 454 1.52 -26.52 -20.90
C TYR A 454 1.02 -25.73 -22.12
N ILE A 455 -0.24 -25.93 -22.47
CA ILE A 455 -0.92 -25.20 -23.54
C ILE A 455 -1.12 -23.75 -23.07
N LEU A 456 -0.49 -22.80 -23.76
CA LEU A 456 -0.80 -21.37 -23.73
C LEU A 456 -1.50 -21.04 -25.06
N THR A 457 -2.83 -21.16 -25.11
CA THR A 457 -3.61 -20.53 -26.19
C THR A 457 -4.02 -19.15 -25.71
N ASN A 458 -3.39 -18.14 -26.30
CA ASN A 458 -3.69 -16.74 -26.08
C ASN A 458 -4.28 -16.18 -27.38
N ASP A 459 -5.36 -16.80 -27.87
CA ASP A 459 -6.16 -16.30 -28.99
C ASP A 459 -7.59 -16.81 -28.87
N ASN A 460 -8.56 -15.90 -28.93
CA ASN A 460 -10.00 -16.18 -28.93
C ASN A 460 -10.42 -16.85 -30.26
N ARG A 461 -10.00 -18.09 -30.51
CA ARG A 461 -10.54 -18.95 -31.58
C ARG A 461 -10.98 -20.30 -30.99
N PRO A 462 -12.06 -20.92 -31.50
CA PRO A 462 -12.46 -22.25 -31.07
C PRO A 462 -11.39 -23.29 -31.43
N TYR A 463 -11.22 -24.26 -30.54
CA TYR A 463 -10.27 -25.37 -30.63
C TYR A 463 -10.43 -26.16 -31.94
N ASN A 464 -9.35 -26.28 -32.74
CA ASN A 464 -9.30 -27.10 -33.93
C ASN A 464 -8.40 -28.33 -33.69
N PRO A 465 -8.93 -29.57 -33.71
CA PRO A 465 -8.17 -30.79 -33.50
C PRO A 465 -6.97 -30.97 -34.45
N ASN A 466 -7.02 -30.38 -35.65
CA ASN A 466 -5.99 -30.52 -36.68
C ASN A 466 -4.69 -29.73 -36.39
N ASP A 467 -4.68 -28.84 -35.39
CA ASP A 467 -3.47 -28.11 -34.98
C ASP A 467 -2.48 -28.99 -34.20
N LEU A 468 -2.96 -30.07 -33.58
CA LEU A 468 -2.13 -31.04 -32.86
C LEU A 468 -1.38 -31.96 -33.83
N ASP A 469 -2.05 -32.42 -34.88
CA ASP A 469 -1.44 -33.26 -35.91
C ASP A 469 -0.38 -32.51 -36.73
N ARG A 470 -0.61 -31.21 -36.99
CA ARG A 470 0.38 -30.34 -37.64
C ARG A 470 1.62 -30.10 -36.77
N GLN A 471 1.45 -30.00 -35.45
CA GLN A 471 2.59 -29.88 -34.53
C GLN A 471 3.36 -31.21 -34.42
N PHE A 472 2.68 -32.35 -34.53
CA PHE A 472 3.33 -33.67 -34.56
C PHE A 472 4.12 -33.93 -35.85
N GLU A 473 3.66 -33.44 -37.02
CA GLU A 473 4.44 -33.52 -38.26
C GLU A 473 5.73 -32.69 -38.20
N ILE A 474 5.66 -31.46 -37.68
CA ILE A 474 6.85 -30.60 -37.52
C ILE A 474 7.89 -31.25 -36.58
N ILE A 475 7.44 -32.00 -35.58
CA ILE A 475 8.34 -32.73 -34.66
C ILE A 475 8.95 -33.97 -35.32
N LYS A 476 8.27 -34.63 -36.25
CA LYS A 476 8.82 -35.80 -36.99
C LYS A 476 9.94 -35.41 -37.95
N ASP A 477 9.88 -34.22 -38.55
CA ASP A 477 10.90 -33.75 -39.49
C ASP A 477 12.20 -33.28 -38.81
N LEU A 478 12.18 -33.06 -37.49
CA LEU A 478 13.33 -32.58 -36.71
C LEU A 478 14.21 -33.70 -36.14
N PHE A 479 13.85 -34.99 -36.29
CA PHE A 479 14.63 -36.11 -35.77
C PHE A 479 14.86 -37.21 -36.84
N PRO A 480 16.10 -37.74 -37.01
CA PRO A 480 16.34 -38.87 -37.92
C PRO A 480 15.52 -40.11 -37.51
N LYS A 481 15.01 -40.84 -38.51
CA LYS A 481 14.23 -42.08 -38.30
C LYS A 481 14.96 -43.04 -37.37
N GLY A 482 14.39 -43.29 -36.19
CA GLY A 482 14.91 -44.25 -35.21
C GLY A 482 14.78 -43.84 -33.73
N CYS A 483 14.53 -42.56 -33.42
CA CYS A 483 14.52 -42.06 -32.04
C CYS A 483 13.14 -41.53 -31.57
N VAL A 484 12.05 -42.29 -31.75
CA VAL A 484 10.79 -42.00 -31.03
C VAL A 484 10.10 -43.30 -30.63
N ARG A 485 10.12 -43.62 -29.33
CA ARG A 485 9.12 -44.50 -28.68
C ARG A 485 8.21 -43.59 -27.86
N ALA A 486 6.99 -43.38 -28.30
CA ALA A 486 5.97 -42.68 -27.54
C ALA A 486 5.17 -43.73 -26.73
N ASN A 487 5.23 -43.67 -25.40
CA ASN A 487 4.25 -44.35 -24.55
C ASN A 487 3.14 -43.35 -24.25
N ILE A 488 1.92 -43.69 -24.67
CA ILE A 488 0.69 -43.00 -24.30
C ILE A 488 0.00 -43.90 -23.26
N GLU A 489 0.15 -43.58 -21.97
CA GLU A 489 -0.79 -44.08 -20.95
C GLU A 489 -1.88 -43.03 -20.81
N GLY A 490 -3.05 -43.36 -21.36
CA GLY A 490 -4.28 -42.60 -21.19
C GLY A 490 -5.09 -43.17 -20.05
N ASP A 491 -5.73 -42.29 -19.28
CA ASP A 491 -6.96 -42.62 -18.55
C ASP A 491 -8.03 -41.64 -19.01
N MET A 492 -8.77 -42.07 -20.03
CA MET A 492 -10.10 -41.58 -20.36
C MET A 492 -11.10 -42.45 -19.59
N ALA A 493 -11.77 -41.88 -18.59
CA ALA A 493 -13.02 -42.44 -18.08
C ALA A 493 -14.17 -41.54 -18.57
N ILE A 494 -14.74 -41.96 -19.70
CA ILE A 494 -16.08 -41.59 -20.17
C ILE A 494 -17.06 -42.36 -19.26
N ASN A 495 -18.00 -41.66 -18.64
CA ASN A 495 -19.17 -42.27 -18.01
C ASN A 495 -20.40 -41.53 -18.51
N ASP A 496 -21.04 -42.08 -19.54
CA ASP A 496 -22.43 -41.84 -19.91
C ASP A 496 -23.10 -43.21 -20.04
N GLN A 497 -24.07 -43.50 -19.14
CA GLN A 497 -25.33 -44.22 -19.37
C GLN A 497 -25.92 -44.75 -18.04
N LEU A 498 -26.82 -43.96 -17.43
CA LEU A 498 -28.21 -44.27 -17.05
C LEU A 498 -28.84 -43.12 -16.25
#